data_AF-A0A7C7WWI4-F1
#
_entry.id   AF-A0A7C7WWI4-F1
#
_cell.length_a   1.000
_cell.length_b   1.000
_cell.length_c   1.000
_cell.angle_alpha   90.00
_cell.angle_beta   90.00
_cell.angle_gamma   90.00
#
_symmetry.space_group_name_H-M   'P 1'
#
loop_
_entity.id
_entity.type
_entity.pdbx_description
1 polymer ?
#
loop_
_entity_poly.entity_id
_entity_poly.type
_entity_poly.pdbx_seq_one_letter_code
_entity_poly.pdbx_strand_id
1 'polypeptide(L)'
;MQRQAVIRGLVLLGVASIGAGLLFSIGGPTIVASRLTHRIWDLGHLGLFGTLTALSFWALYGRCSKWRPRAVNCAVLGTVFLVGAVTEWLQAMVGREASWEDVGRNLVGAFLVAAFFNPGSPPLARPVRHGLKVVAIAALVWALIPLMRTSYDEYQRYQQFPTLSDFTAKFERDRWVATYGSKAELSRDLSDQTGRESLKVELGSDLYAGIALSSPFRDFRLYKRLHLKIFNPSPRVLDMTCRINDLPHDNERSDRFSRPFDLKPGWNEVTFSVDEIRYSPQNREMEMSKVRVLMLFRPQPSPTETIYVDKVWLD
;
A
#
# COMPACT_ATOMS: atom_id res chain seq x y z
N MET A 1 11.82 26.21 35.40
CA MET A 1 10.63 25.48 34.91
C MET A 1 10.08 26.03 33.59
N GLN A 2 9.88 27.34 33.44
CA GLN A 2 9.28 27.94 32.23
C GLN A 2 10.10 27.72 30.93
N ARG A 3 11.43 27.83 30.99
CA ARG A 3 12.33 27.59 29.84
C ARG A 3 12.27 26.14 29.32
N GLN A 4 12.22 25.15 30.21
CA GLN A 4 12.11 23.74 29.83
C GLN A 4 10.74 23.41 29.21
N ALA A 5 9.66 24.04 29.69
CA ALA A 5 8.33 23.88 29.11
C ALA A 5 8.27 24.44 27.68
N VAL A 6 8.85 25.64 27.45
CA VAL A 6 8.93 26.25 26.11
C VAL A 6 9.72 25.39 25.13
N ILE A 7 10.88 24.86 25.56
CA ILE A 7 11.71 23.97 24.72
C ILE A 7 10.91 22.71 24.33
N ARG A 8 10.18 22.08 25.27
CA ARG A 8 9.34 20.90 24.98
C ARG A 8 8.24 21.21 23.95
N GLY A 9 7.57 22.35 24.09
CA GLY A 9 6.54 22.78 23.13
C GLY A 9 7.09 23.03 21.73
N LEU A 10 8.24 23.69 21.62
CA LEU A 10 8.90 23.92 20.33
C LEU A 10 9.35 22.63 19.66
N VAL A 11 9.86 21.65 20.44
CA VAL A 11 10.21 20.32 19.91
C VAL A 11 8.99 19.60 19.37
N LEU A 12 7.88 19.56 20.12
CA LEU A 12 6.63 18.93 19.67
C LEU A 12 6.06 19.60 18.42
N LEU A 13 6.12 20.94 18.36
CA LEU A 13 5.71 21.70 17.17
C LEU A 13 6.59 21.35 15.97
N GLY A 14 7.91 21.30 16.14
CA GLY A 14 8.84 20.90 15.08
C GLY A 14 8.57 19.48 14.56
N VAL A 15 8.35 18.51 15.45
CA VAL A 15 7.99 17.13 15.06
C VAL A 15 6.66 17.08 14.30
N ALA A 16 5.64 17.81 14.78
CA ALA A 16 4.35 17.88 14.09
C ALA A 16 4.47 18.54 12.70
N SER A 17 5.24 19.62 12.58
CA SER A 17 5.49 20.31 11.30
C SER A 17 6.25 19.42 10.31
N ILE A 18 7.25 18.65 10.77
CA ILE A 18 7.97 17.69 9.93
C ILE A 18 7.03 16.55 9.51
N GLY A 19 6.28 15.98 10.44
CA GLY A 19 5.32 14.91 10.16
C GLY A 19 4.25 15.33 9.15
N ALA A 20 3.71 16.55 9.30
CA ALA A 20 2.80 17.14 8.32
C ALA A 20 3.49 17.39 6.98
N GLY A 21 4.68 17.99 6.97
CA GLY A 21 5.44 18.23 5.75
C GLY A 21 5.69 16.96 4.95
N LEU A 22 6.06 15.86 5.62
CA LEU A 22 6.19 14.55 5.00
C LEU A 22 4.85 14.08 4.45
N LEU A 23 3.83 13.87 5.30
CA LEU A 23 2.54 13.30 4.90
C LEU A 23 1.83 14.07 3.77
N PHE A 24 1.98 15.40 3.72
CA PHE A 24 1.23 16.27 2.81
C PHE A 24 2.02 16.79 1.60
N SER A 25 3.37 16.79 1.60
CA SER A 25 4.16 17.41 0.51
C SER A 25 4.81 16.43 -0.46
N ILE A 26 5.03 15.17 -0.05
CA ILE A 26 5.56 14.14 -0.94
C ILE A 26 4.34 13.43 -1.52
N GLY A 27 4.25 13.32 -2.85
CA GLY A 27 3.11 12.79 -3.64
C GLY A 27 2.63 11.38 -3.31
N GLY A 28 3.02 10.83 -2.16
CA GLY A 28 2.69 9.50 -1.71
C GLY A 28 3.58 8.52 -2.45
N PRO A 29 3.74 7.32 -1.94
CA PRO A 29 4.44 6.31 -2.70
C PRO A 29 3.58 5.98 -3.94
N THR A 30 4.18 5.80 -5.12
CA THR A 30 3.44 5.50 -6.36
C THR A 30 3.23 3.99 -6.51
N ILE A 31 2.63 3.52 -7.61
CA ILE A 31 2.60 2.07 -7.96
C ILE A 31 4.02 1.48 -8.07
N VAL A 32 5.03 2.33 -8.30
CA VAL A 32 6.45 1.96 -8.37
C VAL A 32 7.06 1.80 -6.97
N ALA A 33 6.48 2.45 -5.96
CA ALA A 33 6.97 2.35 -4.60
C ALA A 33 6.57 1.01 -3.96
N SER A 34 7.40 0.52 -3.04
CA SER A 34 7.11 -0.74 -2.37
C SER A 34 5.84 -0.61 -1.52
N ARG A 35 5.01 -1.66 -1.48
CA ARG A 35 3.83 -1.71 -0.59
C ARG A 35 4.21 -1.52 0.87
N LEU A 36 5.40 -1.97 1.27
CA LEU A 36 5.92 -1.74 2.61
C LEU A 36 6.14 -0.26 2.90
N THR A 37 6.70 0.49 1.94
CA THR A 37 6.87 1.95 2.06
C THR A 37 5.53 2.66 2.26
N HIS A 38 4.49 2.25 1.53
CA HIS A 38 3.11 2.70 1.75
C HIS A 38 2.63 2.41 3.17
N ARG A 39 2.75 1.17 3.65
CA ARG A 39 2.27 0.85 5.01
C ARG A 39 3.04 1.57 6.12
N ILE A 40 4.33 1.84 5.93
CA ILE A 40 5.12 2.64 6.87
C ILE A 40 4.68 4.11 6.82
N TRP A 41 4.40 4.63 5.63
CA TRP A 41 3.88 5.98 5.43
C TRP A 41 2.55 6.19 6.14
N ASP A 42 1.63 5.23 6.02
CA ASP A 42 0.31 5.27 6.68
C ASP A 42 0.44 5.40 8.20
N LEU A 43 1.46 4.78 8.82
CA LEU A 43 1.73 4.92 10.25
C LEU A 43 2.19 6.32 10.67
N GLY A 44 2.60 7.16 9.73
CA GLY A 44 2.90 8.57 10.00
C GLY A 44 1.71 9.30 10.62
N HIS A 45 0.48 8.95 10.22
CA HIS A 45 -0.77 9.48 10.78
C HIS A 45 -0.86 9.22 12.29
N LEU A 46 -0.54 8.00 12.73
CA LEU A 46 -0.51 7.63 14.15
C LEU A 46 0.44 8.54 14.95
N GLY A 47 1.66 8.74 14.43
CA GLY A 47 2.69 9.56 15.07
C GLY A 47 2.35 11.05 15.08
N LEU A 48 1.86 11.58 13.97
CA LEU A 48 1.47 12.99 13.83
C LEU A 48 0.34 13.33 14.80
N PHE A 49 -0.75 12.59 14.78
CA PHE A 49 -1.93 12.90 15.60
C PHE A 49 -1.71 12.61 17.09
N GLY A 50 -0.86 11.64 17.42
CA GLY A 50 -0.34 11.49 18.78
C GLY A 50 0.44 12.74 19.23
N THR A 51 1.36 13.23 18.41
CA THR A 51 2.16 14.43 18.71
C THR A 51 1.30 15.68 18.83
N LEU A 52 0.33 15.87 17.93
CA LEU A 52 -0.64 16.97 18.00
C LEU A 52 -1.49 16.91 19.27
N THR A 53 -1.90 15.71 19.69
CA THR A 53 -2.63 15.49 20.94
C THR A 53 -1.77 15.88 22.15
N ALA A 54 -0.50 15.46 22.19
CA ALA A 54 0.44 15.82 23.25
C ALA A 54 0.69 17.34 23.31
N LEU A 55 0.90 17.96 22.15
CA LEU A 55 1.08 19.41 22.00
C LEU A 55 -0.15 20.17 22.49
N SER A 56 -1.35 19.69 22.14
CA SER A 56 -2.62 20.30 22.55
C SER A 56 -2.83 20.20 24.06
N PHE A 57 -2.51 19.05 24.68
CA PHE A 57 -2.52 18.93 26.14
C PHE A 57 -1.51 19.88 26.79
N TRP A 58 -0.29 19.96 26.28
CA TRP A 58 0.72 20.89 26.79
C TRP A 58 0.25 22.35 26.71
N ALA A 59 -0.29 22.76 25.57
CA ALA A 59 -0.73 24.12 25.32
C ALA A 59 -1.94 24.52 26.18
N LEU A 60 -2.92 23.61 26.33
CA LEU A 60 -4.18 23.91 27.01
C LEU A 60 -4.10 23.72 28.53
N TYR A 61 -3.42 22.69 29.04
CA TYR A 61 -3.28 22.55 30.50
C TYR A 61 -2.38 23.63 31.12
N GLY A 62 -1.39 24.14 30.36
CA GLY A 62 -0.53 25.23 30.83
C GLY A 62 -1.20 26.61 30.83
N ARG A 63 -2.16 26.85 29.93
CA ARG A 63 -2.80 28.18 29.74
C ARG A 63 -4.22 28.27 30.29
N CYS A 64 -4.95 27.17 30.34
CA CYS A 64 -6.36 27.13 30.72
C CYS A 64 -6.57 26.45 32.08
N SER A 65 -5.81 26.85 33.11
CA SER A 65 -5.88 26.25 34.46
C SER A 65 -7.26 26.32 35.11
N LYS A 66 -8.13 27.25 34.66
CA LYS A 66 -9.52 27.41 35.13
C LYS A 66 -10.50 26.42 34.51
N TRP A 67 -10.14 25.75 33.42
CA TRP A 67 -11.05 24.83 32.74
C TRP A 67 -11.13 23.51 33.49
N ARG A 68 -12.33 22.92 33.54
CA ARG A 68 -12.49 21.55 34.07
C ARG A 68 -11.65 20.59 33.19
N PRO A 69 -10.94 19.61 33.77
CA PRO A 69 -10.14 18.67 32.99
C PRO A 69 -10.92 17.96 31.88
N ARG A 70 -12.21 17.67 32.11
CA ARG A 70 -13.10 17.12 31.07
C ARG A 70 -13.28 18.06 29.88
N ALA A 71 -13.41 19.36 30.10
CA ALA A 71 -13.53 20.35 29.01
C ALA A 71 -12.24 20.45 28.20
N VAL A 72 -11.07 20.40 28.86
CA VAL A 72 -9.76 20.34 28.17
C VAL A 72 -9.65 19.08 27.32
N ASN A 73 -10.03 17.92 27.85
CA ASN A 73 -10.04 16.66 27.10
C ASN A 73 -10.97 16.71 25.87
N CYS A 74 -12.19 17.24 26.03
CA CYS A 74 -13.12 17.41 24.92
C CYS A 74 -12.59 18.38 23.86
N ALA A 75 -11.97 19.49 24.26
CA ALA A 75 -11.38 20.46 23.34
C ALA A 75 -10.21 19.86 22.56
N VAL A 76 -9.32 19.11 23.22
CA VAL A 76 -8.19 18.43 22.58
C VAL A 76 -8.67 17.39 21.58
N LEU A 77 -9.53 16.46 22.01
CA LEU A 77 -10.02 15.38 21.14
C LEU A 77 -10.85 15.95 19.98
N GLY A 78 -11.69 16.96 20.24
CA GLY A 78 -12.45 17.66 19.20
C GLY A 78 -11.56 18.37 18.19
N THR A 79 -10.51 19.05 18.64
CA THR A 79 -9.55 19.73 17.74
C THR A 79 -8.81 18.72 16.86
N VAL A 80 -8.30 17.64 17.47
CA VAL A 80 -7.57 16.59 16.76
C VAL A 80 -8.47 15.89 15.73
N PHE A 81 -9.73 15.62 16.07
CA PHE A 81 -10.71 15.07 15.14
C PHE A 81 -11.01 16.03 13.97
N LEU A 82 -11.26 17.32 14.27
CA LEU A 82 -11.52 18.34 13.25
C LEU A 82 -10.33 18.52 12.31
N VAL A 83 -9.11 18.59 12.86
CA VAL A 83 -7.89 18.68 12.05
C VAL A 83 -7.75 17.45 11.16
N GLY A 84 -8.01 16.25 11.68
CA GLY A 84 -7.99 15.01 10.90
C GLY A 84 -8.99 14.99 9.75
N ALA A 85 -10.24 15.40 10.02
CA ALA A 85 -11.27 15.49 9.00
C ALA A 85 -10.92 16.53 7.92
N VAL A 86 -10.38 17.68 8.32
CA VAL A 86 -9.93 18.72 7.39
C VAL A 86 -8.75 18.24 6.55
N THR A 87 -7.80 17.51 7.13
CA THR A 87 -6.65 16.99 6.37
C THR A 87 -7.06 15.99 5.30
N GLU A 88 -8.00 15.08 5.60
CA GLU A 88 -8.54 14.15 4.59
C GLU A 88 -9.27 14.91 3.48
N TRP A 89 -10.07 15.91 3.84
CA TRP A 89 -10.79 16.73 2.86
C TRP A 89 -9.83 17.50 1.95
N LEU A 90 -8.77 18.11 2.51
CA LEU A 90 -7.75 18.79 1.73
C LEU A 90 -6.98 17.83 0.83
N GLN A 91 -6.64 16.62 1.31
CA GLN A 91 -5.99 15.59 0.48
C GLN A 91 -6.89 15.16 -0.68
N ALA A 92 -8.20 15.02 -0.46
CA ALA A 92 -9.16 14.71 -1.52
C ALA A 92 -9.19 15.77 -2.63
N MET A 93 -9.08 17.05 -2.27
CA MET A 93 -9.02 18.15 -3.24
C MET A 93 -7.75 18.14 -4.12
N VAL A 94 -6.67 17.52 -3.64
CA VAL A 94 -5.40 17.36 -4.37
C VAL A 94 -5.36 16.04 -5.16
N GLY A 95 -6.51 15.34 -5.28
CA GLY A 95 -6.63 14.12 -6.07
C GLY A 95 -6.15 12.85 -5.37
N ARG A 96 -6.01 12.87 -4.03
CA ARG A 96 -5.81 11.64 -3.24
C ARG A 96 -7.13 10.99 -2.88
N GLU A 97 -7.13 9.67 -2.76
CA GLU A 97 -8.28 8.95 -2.22
C GLU A 97 -8.34 9.15 -0.70
N ALA A 98 -9.43 9.77 -0.22
CA ALA A 98 -9.69 9.88 1.21
C ALA A 98 -9.86 8.48 1.81
N SER A 99 -9.18 8.21 2.93
CA SER A 99 -9.13 6.88 3.52
C SER A 99 -9.73 6.87 4.91
N TRP A 100 -10.81 6.11 5.08
CA TRP A 100 -11.39 5.86 6.41
C TRP A 100 -10.39 5.20 7.37
N GLU A 101 -9.41 4.46 6.84
CA GLU A 101 -8.36 3.89 7.65
C GLU A 101 -7.43 4.96 8.25
N ASP A 102 -7.16 6.05 7.52
CA ASP A 102 -6.30 7.14 7.98
C ASP A 102 -6.98 7.96 9.08
N VAL A 103 -8.29 8.22 8.95
CA VAL A 103 -9.11 8.74 10.06
C VAL A 103 -9.02 7.83 11.29
N GLY A 104 -9.10 6.51 11.09
CA GLY A 104 -8.90 5.53 12.15
C GLY A 104 -7.53 5.66 12.83
N ARG A 105 -6.44 5.72 12.05
CA ARG A 105 -5.06 5.86 12.56
C ARG A 105 -4.87 7.16 13.33
N ASN A 106 -5.47 8.26 12.87
CA ASN A 106 -5.47 9.55 13.55
C ASN A 106 -6.08 9.43 14.96
N LEU A 107 -7.25 8.78 15.06
CA LEU A 107 -7.93 8.53 16.33
C LEU A 107 -7.13 7.61 17.26
N VAL A 108 -6.52 6.55 16.73
CA VAL A 108 -5.67 5.65 17.53
C VAL A 108 -4.48 6.40 18.12
N GLY A 109 -3.81 7.24 17.33
CA GLY A 109 -2.67 8.04 17.77
C GLY A 109 -3.04 8.99 18.90
N ALA A 110 -4.18 9.68 18.74
CA ALA A 110 -4.74 10.55 19.76
C ALA A 110 -5.13 9.81 21.05
N PHE A 111 -5.81 8.67 20.90
CA PHE A 111 -6.29 7.87 22.01
C PHE A 111 -5.13 7.28 22.82
N LEU A 112 -4.06 6.81 22.17
CA LEU A 112 -2.84 6.34 22.84
C LEU A 112 -2.25 7.42 23.74
N VAL A 113 -2.07 8.63 23.21
CA VAL A 113 -1.50 9.73 24.00
C VAL A 113 -2.44 10.14 25.14
N ALA A 114 -3.75 10.19 24.89
CA ALA A 114 -4.74 10.48 25.92
C ALA A 114 -4.80 9.41 27.02
N ALA A 115 -4.64 8.13 26.70
CA ALA A 115 -4.71 7.04 27.66
C ALA A 115 -3.45 6.93 28.56
N PHE A 116 -2.27 7.27 28.03
CA PHE A 116 -0.99 7.10 28.73
C PHE A 116 -0.41 8.39 29.31
N PHE A 117 -0.64 9.53 28.66
CA PHE A 117 0.09 10.77 28.93
C PHE A 117 -0.81 11.98 29.24
N ASN A 118 -2.12 11.79 29.40
CA ASN A 118 -3.02 12.88 29.75
C ASN A 118 -2.76 13.43 31.17
N PRO A 119 -2.26 14.67 31.29
CA PRO A 119 -1.86 15.23 32.58
C PRO A 119 -3.04 15.66 33.46
N GLY A 120 -4.24 15.84 32.89
CA GLY A 120 -5.48 16.04 33.66
C GLY A 120 -6.44 14.88 33.48
N SER A 121 -5.90 13.67 33.61
CA SER A 121 -6.70 12.46 33.64
C SER A 121 -7.74 12.60 34.76
N PRO A 122 -9.05 12.44 34.47
CA PRO A 122 -10.07 12.51 35.51
C PRO A 122 -9.78 11.44 36.57
N PRO A 123 -10.26 11.62 37.83
CA PRO A 123 -10.07 10.66 38.91
C PRO A 123 -10.92 9.41 38.65
N LEU A 124 -10.49 8.62 37.66
CA LEU A 124 -11.10 7.36 37.26
C LEU A 124 -10.65 6.27 38.22
N ALA A 125 -11.54 5.32 38.50
CA ALA A 125 -11.19 4.11 39.22
C ALA A 125 -10.03 3.40 38.52
N ARG A 126 -9.10 2.84 39.29
CA ARG A 126 -7.94 2.07 38.78
C ARG A 126 -8.33 1.07 37.67
N PRO A 127 -9.36 0.21 37.82
CA PRO A 127 -9.72 -0.75 36.76
C PRO A 127 -10.10 -0.06 35.45
N VAL A 128 -10.84 1.06 35.50
CA VAL A 128 -11.24 1.81 34.30
C VAL A 128 -10.02 2.36 33.57
N ARG A 129 -9.06 2.94 34.29
CA ARG A 129 -7.82 3.45 33.70
C ARG A 129 -6.98 2.33 33.05
N HIS A 130 -6.87 1.18 33.71
CA HIS A 130 -6.18 0.02 33.12
C HIS A 130 -6.92 -0.50 31.89
N GLY A 131 -8.25 -0.57 31.92
CA GLY A 131 -9.07 -0.91 30.77
C GLY A 131 -8.81 0.00 29.57
N LEU A 132 -8.79 1.32 29.77
CA LEU A 132 -8.48 2.29 28.70
C LEU A 132 -7.10 2.06 28.07
N LYS A 133 -6.08 1.75 28.89
CA LYS A 133 -4.73 1.44 28.38
C LYS A 133 -4.69 0.14 27.58
N VAL A 134 -5.41 -0.89 28.03
CA VAL A 134 -5.54 -2.16 27.30
C VAL A 134 -6.23 -1.93 25.95
N VAL A 135 -7.34 -1.16 25.93
CA VAL A 135 -8.02 -0.79 24.68
C VAL A 135 -7.09 0.01 23.75
N ALA A 136 -6.28 0.92 24.31
CA ALA A 136 -5.35 1.71 23.52
C ALA A 136 -4.24 0.84 22.90
N ILE A 137 -3.70 -0.13 23.65
CA ILE A 137 -2.74 -1.11 23.13
C ILE A 137 -3.39 -1.98 22.06
N ALA A 138 -4.62 -2.46 22.28
CA ALA A 138 -5.35 -3.26 21.28
C ALA A 138 -5.58 -2.48 19.98
N ALA A 139 -5.93 -1.18 20.09
CA ALA A 139 -6.09 -0.29 18.95
C ALA A 139 -4.76 -0.03 18.20
N LEU A 140 -3.64 0.08 18.93
CA LEU A 140 -2.30 0.15 18.34
C LEU A 140 -1.95 -1.12 17.58
N VAL A 141 -2.19 -2.29 18.19
CA VAL A 141 -1.97 -3.59 17.53
C VAL A 141 -2.79 -3.67 16.25
N TRP A 142 -4.07 -3.29 16.30
CA TRP A 142 -4.93 -3.21 15.12
C TRP A 142 -4.33 -2.31 14.02
N ALA A 143 -3.85 -1.11 14.37
CA ALA A 143 -3.23 -0.19 13.41
C ALA A 143 -1.93 -0.76 12.79
N LEU A 144 -1.23 -1.66 13.48
CA LEU A 144 -0.01 -2.33 13.00
C LEU A 144 -0.29 -3.59 12.16
N ILE A 145 -1.50 -4.15 12.19
CA ILE A 145 -1.84 -5.39 11.44
C ILE A 145 -1.49 -5.28 9.95
N PRO A 146 -1.84 -4.20 9.21
CA PRO A 146 -1.52 -4.09 7.79
C PRO A 146 -0.01 -4.13 7.53
N LEU A 147 0.78 -3.41 8.34
CA LEU A 147 2.24 -3.42 8.25
C LEU A 147 2.80 -4.82 8.49
N MET A 148 2.33 -5.50 9.53
CA MET A 148 2.80 -6.85 9.87
C MET A 148 2.46 -7.86 8.77
N ARG A 149 1.25 -7.79 8.21
CA ARG A 149 0.82 -8.65 7.09
C ARG A 149 1.68 -8.40 5.84
N THR A 150 1.87 -7.13 5.44
CA THR A 150 2.70 -6.80 4.28
C THR A 150 4.17 -7.20 4.51
N SER A 151 4.71 -7.01 5.71
CA SER A 151 6.08 -7.41 6.03
C SER A 151 6.27 -8.93 5.93
N TYR A 152 5.29 -9.69 6.43
CA TYR A 152 5.30 -11.16 6.32
C TYR A 152 5.17 -11.61 4.86
N ASP A 153 4.31 -10.97 4.07
CA ASP A 153 4.18 -11.27 2.63
C ASP A 153 5.47 -10.97 1.85
N GLU A 154 6.15 -9.87 2.15
CA GLU A 154 7.43 -9.52 1.53
C GLU A 154 8.54 -10.53 1.91
N TYR A 155 8.52 -11.04 3.15
CA TYR A 155 9.39 -12.14 3.57
C TYR A 155 9.07 -13.45 2.84
N GLN A 156 7.80 -13.82 2.71
CA GLN A 156 7.38 -15.00 1.96
C GLN A 156 7.82 -14.90 0.50
N ARG A 157 7.59 -13.76 -0.14
CA ARG A 157 8.07 -13.50 -1.50
C ARG A 157 9.59 -13.61 -1.62
N TYR A 158 10.34 -13.15 -0.61
CA TYR A 158 11.79 -13.30 -0.57
C TYR A 158 12.19 -14.78 -0.67
N GLN A 159 11.48 -15.67 0.03
CA GLN A 159 11.75 -17.11 0.02
C GLN A 159 11.22 -17.81 -1.24
N GLN A 160 10.11 -17.34 -1.82
CA GLN A 160 9.48 -17.94 -3.01
C GLN A 160 10.24 -17.65 -4.32
N PHE A 161 11.05 -16.58 -4.36
CA PHE A 161 11.81 -16.22 -5.55
C PHE A 161 12.75 -17.37 -5.96
N PRO A 162 12.78 -17.80 -7.24
CA PRO A 162 12.41 -17.06 -8.46
C PRO A 162 10.94 -17.09 -8.88
N THR A 163 10.06 -17.75 -8.11
CA THR A 163 8.62 -17.69 -8.36
C THR A 163 8.10 -16.33 -7.90
N LEU A 164 7.52 -15.56 -8.82
CA LEU A 164 6.97 -14.22 -8.54
C LEU A 164 5.55 -14.33 -7.97
N SER A 165 4.76 -15.26 -8.50
CA SER A 165 3.44 -15.61 -7.98
C SER A 165 3.05 -17.01 -8.41
N ASP A 166 2.41 -17.75 -7.52
CA ASP A 166 1.81 -19.04 -7.79
C ASP A 166 0.53 -19.31 -6.99
N PHE A 167 0.07 -18.29 -6.26
CA PHE A 167 -1.20 -18.21 -5.55
C PHE A 167 -1.40 -19.29 -4.49
N THR A 168 -0.30 -19.86 -3.99
CA THR A 168 -0.32 -20.78 -2.85
C THR A 168 -0.62 -20.05 -1.54
N ALA A 169 -0.13 -18.81 -1.39
CA ALA A 169 -0.46 -17.94 -0.26
C ALA A 169 -1.54 -16.91 -0.64
N LYS A 170 -2.58 -16.78 0.19
CA LYS A 170 -3.69 -15.83 -0.06
C LYS A 170 -3.24 -14.37 -0.21
N PHE A 171 -2.15 -13.98 0.44
CA PHE A 171 -1.60 -12.62 0.38
C PHE A 171 -1.02 -12.27 -0.99
N GLU A 172 -0.76 -13.27 -1.86
CA GLU A 172 -0.25 -13.04 -3.21
C GLU A 172 -1.21 -12.23 -4.07
N ARG A 173 -2.53 -12.37 -3.83
CA ARG A 173 -3.55 -11.55 -4.50
C ARG A 173 -3.30 -10.07 -4.30
N ASP A 174 -2.92 -9.65 -3.09
CA ASP A 174 -2.67 -8.25 -2.76
C ASP A 174 -1.38 -7.70 -3.40
N ARG A 175 -0.62 -8.53 -4.12
CA ARG A 175 0.53 -8.11 -4.95
C ARG A 175 0.06 -7.62 -6.33
N TRP A 176 -1.13 -8.03 -6.76
CA TRP A 176 -1.70 -7.74 -8.06
C TRP A 176 -2.74 -6.62 -7.97
N VAL A 177 -2.66 -5.67 -8.91
CA VAL A 177 -3.53 -4.50 -9.01
C VAL A 177 -4.26 -4.55 -10.35
N ALA A 178 -5.58 -4.59 -10.32
CA ALA A 178 -6.39 -4.55 -11.53
C ALA A 178 -6.38 -3.13 -12.12
N THR A 179 -6.29 -3.03 -13.44
CA THR A 179 -6.12 -1.74 -14.14
C THR A 179 -7.26 -1.51 -15.13
N TYR A 180 -7.69 -0.25 -15.27
CA TYR A 180 -8.63 0.23 -16.29
C TYR A 180 -9.91 -0.62 -16.40
N GLY A 181 -10.76 -0.54 -15.35
CA GLY A 181 -12.06 -1.21 -15.32
C GLY A 181 -12.02 -2.72 -15.05
N SER A 182 -10.83 -3.34 -15.00
CA SER A 182 -10.67 -4.75 -14.65
C SER A 182 -10.91 -5.02 -13.16
N LYS A 183 -11.20 -6.28 -12.85
CA LYS A 183 -11.29 -6.82 -11.47
C LYS A 183 -10.46 -8.08 -11.33
N ALA A 184 -9.99 -8.35 -10.11
CA ALA A 184 -9.23 -9.56 -9.84
C ALA A 184 -9.53 -10.15 -8.46
N GLU A 185 -9.67 -11.48 -8.45
CA GLU A 185 -9.96 -12.27 -7.26
C GLU A 185 -9.26 -13.63 -7.32
N LEU A 186 -9.01 -14.23 -6.16
CA LEU A 186 -8.57 -15.62 -6.13
C LEU A 186 -9.76 -16.51 -6.43
N SER A 187 -9.57 -17.46 -7.34
CA SER A 187 -10.59 -18.43 -7.72
C SER A 187 -10.06 -19.85 -7.62
N ARG A 188 -10.99 -20.78 -7.33
CA ARG A 188 -10.78 -22.23 -7.34
C ARG A 188 -11.34 -22.90 -8.59
N ASP A 189 -11.84 -22.14 -9.57
CA ASP A 189 -12.48 -22.69 -10.77
C ASP A 189 -11.55 -23.66 -11.55
N LEU A 190 -10.23 -23.47 -11.42
CA LEU A 190 -9.21 -24.32 -12.05
C LEU A 190 -8.47 -25.23 -11.07
N SER A 191 -8.88 -25.30 -9.79
CA SER A 191 -8.12 -26.03 -8.76
C SER A 191 -8.00 -27.52 -9.02
N ASP A 192 -8.98 -28.12 -9.71
CA ASP A 192 -8.92 -29.55 -10.08
C ASP A 192 -7.81 -29.83 -11.11
N GLN A 193 -7.40 -28.82 -11.88
CA GLN A 193 -6.34 -28.93 -12.89
C GLN A 193 -4.98 -28.47 -12.37
N THR A 194 -4.95 -27.46 -11.49
CA THR A 194 -3.72 -26.82 -11.00
C THR A 194 -3.31 -27.31 -9.62
N GLY A 195 -4.22 -27.95 -8.87
CA GLY A 195 -4.05 -28.33 -7.47
C GLY A 195 -4.13 -27.17 -6.48
N ARG A 196 -4.49 -25.96 -6.92
CA ARG A 196 -4.44 -24.72 -6.11
C ARG A 196 -5.35 -23.61 -6.65
N GLU A 197 -5.42 -22.50 -5.92
CA GLU A 197 -6.10 -21.28 -6.39
C GLU A 197 -5.31 -20.63 -7.54
N SER A 198 -6.01 -19.90 -8.40
CA SER A 198 -5.42 -19.06 -9.45
C SER A 198 -6.01 -17.65 -9.37
N LEU A 199 -5.34 -16.65 -9.94
CA LEU A 199 -5.89 -15.30 -10.00
C LEU A 199 -6.83 -15.18 -11.20
N LYS A 200 -8.13 -15.13 -10.93
CA LYS A 200 -9.15 -14.82 -11.92
C LYS A 200 -9.15 -13.31 -12.16
N VAL A 201 -9.02 -12.93 -13.42
CA VAL A 201 -9.02 -11.53 -13.85
C VAL A 201 -10.18 -11.35 -14.81
N GLU A 202 -11.14 -10.51 -14.41
CA GLU A 202 -12.17 -9.99 -15.30
C GLU A 202 -11.58 -8.77 -15.99
N LEU A 203 -11.23 -8.91 -17.26
CA LEU A 203 -10.68 -7.83 -18.07
C LEU A 203 -11.80 -6.84 -18.40
N GLY A 204 -11.62 -5.58 -18.00
CA GLY A 204 -12.54 -4.47 -18.30
C GLY A 204 -12.61 -4.15 -19.80
N SER A 205 -13.56 -3.32 -20.20
CA SER A 205 -13.72 -2.95 -21.61
C SER A 205 -12.84 -1.79 -22.08
N ASP A 206 -12.17 -1.13 -21.14
CA ASP A 206 -11.41 0.07 -21.38
C ASP A 206 -10.07 -0.21 -22.07
N LEU A 207 -9.49 0.84 -22.65
CA LEU A 207 -8.13 0.81 -23.16
C LEU A 207 -7.16 0.42 -22.02
N TYR A 208 -6.26 -0.51 -22.29
CA TYR A 208 -5.26 -1.02 -21.32
C TYR A 208 -5.84 -1.79 -20.13
N ALA A 209 -7.10 -2.25 -20.22
CA ALA A 209 -7.69 -3.16 -19.24
C ALA A 209 -6.80 -4.39 -19.00
N GLY A 210 -6.47 -4.63 -17.73
CA GLY A 210 -5.47 -5.63 -17.39
C GLY A 210 -5.25 -5.84 -15.90
N ILE A 211 -4.07 -6.39 -15.59
CA ILE A 211 -3.58 -6.68 -14.25
C ILE A 211 -2.08 -6.37 -14.17
N ALA A 212 -1.64 -5.77 -13.07
CA ALA A 212 -0.25 -5.45 -12.82
C ALA A 212 0.24 -6.08 -11.52
N LEU A 213 1.38 -6.76 -11.57
CA LEU A 213 2.15 -7.17 -10.40
C LEU A 213 3.12 -6.04 -10.06
N SER A 214 2.84 -5.30 -8.99
CA SER A 214 3.63 -4.16 -8.56
C SER A 214 4.38 -4.47 -7.27
N SER A 215 5.71 -4.54 -7.34
CA SER A 215 6.55 -4.55 -6.16
C SER A 215 8.03 -4.48 -6.57
N PRO A 216 8.97 -4.03 -5.71
CA PRO A 216 10.37 -4.33 -5.98
C PRO A 216 10.56 -5.83 -6.11
N PHE A 217 10.89 -6.29 -7.32
CA PHE A 217 11.31 -7.66 -7.51
C PHE A 217 12.78 -7.79 -7.11
N ARG A 218 13.21 -9.03 -6.87
CA ARG A 218 14.63 -9.36 -6.73
C ARG A 218 15.34 -9.27 -8.07
N ASP A 219 16.63 -9.54 -8.04
CA ASP A 219 17.53 -9.47 -9.17
C ASP A 219 17.24 -10.52 -10.25
N PHE A 220 16.89 -10.05 -11.45
CA PHE A 220 16.60 -10.92 -12.60
C PHE A 220 17.88 -11.31 -13.35
N ARG A 221 19.05 -10.72 -13.06
CA ARG A 221 20.30 -10.93 -13.83
C ARG A 221 20.79 -12.38 -13.88
N LEU A 222 20.46 -13.19 -12.87
CA LEU A 222 20.88 -14.59 -12.76
C LEU A 222 19.96 -15.56 -13.50
N TYR A 223 18.89 -15.07 -14.13
CA TYR A 223 17.87 -15.86 -14.80
C TYR A 223 17.92 -15.63 -16.31
N LYS A 224 17.41 -16.60 -17.05
CA LYS A 224 17.39 -16.64 -18.51
C LYS A 224 16.03 -16.32 -19.07
N ARG A 225 14.95 -16.75 -18.43
CA ARG A 225 13.59 -16.53 -18.97
C ARG A 225 12.59 -16.18 -17.87
N LEU A 226 11.58 -15.41 -18.28
CA LEU A 226 10.35 -15.16 -17.54
C LEU A 226 9.25 -16.02 -18.15
N HIS A 227 8.51 -16.72 -17.31
CA HIS A 227 7.40 -17.58 -17.69
C HIS A 227 6.09 -17.09 -17.10
N LEU A 228 5.04 -17.14 -17.90
CA LEU A 228 3.66 -16.84 -17.53
C LEU A 228 2.79 -18.03 -17.90
N LYS A 229 2.15 -18.64 -16.91
CA LYS A 229 1.15 -19.68 -17.13
C LYS A 229 -0.25 -19.11 -16.94
N ILE A 230 -1.01 -19.03 -18.03
CA ILE A 230 -2.29 -18.33 -18.10
C ILE A 230 -3.31 -19.22 -18.80
N PHE A 231 -4.53 -19.30 -18.25
CA PHE A 231 -5.66 -19.99 -18.87
C PHE A 231 -6.65 -18.97 -19.45
N ASN A 232 -7.02 -19.18 -20.70
CA ASN A 232 -8.06 -18.42 -21.39
C ASN A 232 -9.32 -19.31 -21.55
N PRO A 233 -10.40 -19.09 -20.78
CA PRO A 233 -11.66 -19.81 -20.92
C PRO A 233 -12.45 -19.43 -22.19
N SER A 234 -12.12 -18.33 -22.84
CA SER A 234 -12.82 -17.84 -24.03
C SER A 234 -12.52 -18.76 -25.23
N PRO A 235 -13.50 -19.01 -26.12
CA PRO A 235 -13.23 -19.69 -27.39
C PRO A 235 -12.46 -18.81 -28.38
N ARG A 236 -12.20 -17.54 -28.05
CA ARG A 236 -11.48 -16.57 -28.89
C ARG A 236 -10.03 -16.44 -28.44
N VAL A 237 -9.16 -16.14 -29.39
CA VAL A 237 -7.80 -15.67 -29.09
C VAL A 237 -7.88 -14.25 -28.54
N LEU A 238 -7.20 -13.98 -27.43
CA LEU A 238 -7.11 -12.64 -26.84
C LEU A 238 -5.73 -12.04 -27.11
N ASP A 239 -5.69 -10.87 -27.74
CA ASP A 239 -4.46 -10.10 -27.93
C ASP A 239 -4.10 -9.36 -26.63
N MET A 240 -2.94 -9.71 -26.08
CA MET A 240 -2.45 -9.22 -24.80
C MET A 240 -1.07 -8.61 -24.98
N THR A 241 -0.67 -7.72 -24.08
CA THR A 241 0.67 -7.16 -24.02
C THR A 241 1.27 -7.40 -22.65
N CYS A 242 2.50 -7.90 -22.64
CA CYS A 242 3.34 -7.96 -21.45
C CYS A 242 4.22 -6.71 -21.42
N ARG A 243 4.08 -5.90 -20.37
CA ARG A 243 4.94 -4.75 -20.09
C ARG A 243 5.76 -5.03 -18.84
N ILE A 244 7.05 -4.74 -18.92
CA ILE A 244 7.95 -4.80 -17.76
C ILE A 244 8.75 -3.51 -17.71
N ASN A 245 8.88 -2.93 -16.51
CA ASN A 245 9.76 -1.80 -16.28
C ASN A 245 10.53 -1.93 -14.96
N ASP A 246 11.72 -1.33 -14.96
CA ASP A 246 12.60 -1.18 -13.81
C ASP A 246 12.32 0.11 -13.03
N LEU A 247 13.10 0.38 -12.00
CA LEU A 247 12.96 1.58 -11.18
C LEU A 247 13.28 2.88 -11.94
N PRO A 248 14.37 2.97 -12.74
CA PRO A 248 14.75 4.21 -13.42
C PRO A 248 13.84 4.67 -14.57
N HIS A 249 12.82 3.89 -14.93
CA HIS A 249 12.02 4.16 -16.13
C HIS A 249 11.37 5.56 -16.17
N ASP A 250 11.21 6.11 -17.38
CA ASP A 250 10.63 7.44 -17.63
C ASP A 250 9.14 7.42 -18.07
N ASN A 251 8.52 6.24 -18.03
CA ASN A 251 7.16 5.92 -18.53
C ASN A 251 6.96 5.94 -20.05
N GLU A 252 7.96 6.31 -20.85
CA GLU A 252 7.90 6.18 -22.29
C GLU A 252 7.87 4.71 -22.72
N ARG A 253 7.20 4.43 -23.83
CA ARG A 253 7.15 3.07 -24.36
C ARG A 253 8.53 2.60 -24.82
N SER A 254 9.35 3.51 -25.36
CA SER A 254 10.71 3.24 -25.83
C SER A 254 11.69 2.94 -24.71
N ASP A 255 11.33 3.22 -23.45
CA ASP A 255 12.19 3.06 -22.28
C ASP A 255 11.94 1.76 -21.50
N ARG A 256 11.04 0.90 -21.99
CA ARG A 256 10.60 -0.30 -21.27
C ARG A 256 10.36 -1.47 -22.19
N PHE A 257 10.30 -2.65 -21.60
CA PHE A 257 9.87 -3.85 -22.30
C PHE A 257 8.36 -3.80 -22.52
N SER A 258 7.92 -4.04 -23.76
CA SER A 258 6.52 -4.09 -24.13
C SER A 258 6.33 -4.98 -25.36
N ARG A 259 5.92 -6.23 -25.12
CA ARG A 259 5.72 -7.23 -26.19
C ARG A 259 4.28 -7.73 -26.24
N PRO A 260 3.66 -7.76 -27.44
CA PRO A 260 2.37 -8.40 -27.62
C PRO A 260 2.53 -9.93 -27.59
N PHE A 261 1.46 -10.62 -27.21
CA PHE A 261 1.35 -12.07 -27.27
C PHE A 261 -0.13 -12.48 -27.36
N ASP A 262 -0.37 -13.60 -28.04
CA ASP A 262 -1.71 -14.15 -28.21
C ASP A 262 -2.02 -15.17 -27.11
N LEU A 263 -3.11 -14.96 -26.37
CA LEU A 263 -3.69 -15.98 -25.49
C LEU A 263 -4.70 -16.83 -26.28
N LYS A 264 -4.27 -18.02 -26.69
CA LYS A 264 -5.15 -18.99 -27.34
C LYS A 264 -6.16 -19.57 -26.35
N PRO A 265 -7.32 -20.10 -26.80
CA PRO A 265 -8.22 -20.83 -25.92
C PRO A 265 -7.49 -21.95 -25.16
N GLY A 266 -7.77 -22.06 -23.86
CA GLY A 266 -7.15 -23.06 -22.97
C GLY A 266 -5.87 -22.56 -22.28
N TRP A 267 -4.99 -23.50 -21.93
CA TRP A 267 -3.73 -23.22 -21.24
C TRP A 267 -2.67 -22.65 -22.19
N ASN A 268 -2.03 -21.56 -21.77
CA ASN A 268 -0.92 -20.94 -22.45
C ASN A 268 0.28 -20.85 -21.49
N GLU A 269 1.46 -21.18 -22.01
CA GLU A 269 2.74 -20.90 -21.36
C GLU A 269 3.50 -19.91 -22.24
N VAL A 270 3.56 -18.66 -21.78
CA VAL A 270 4.18 -17.55 -22.50
C VAL A 270 5.54 -17.29 -21.86
N THR A 271 6.58 -17.28 -22.69
CA THR A 271 7.96 -17.16 -22.23
C THR A 271 8.65 -15.99 -22.91
N PHE A 272 9.35 -15.18 -22.13
CA PHE A 272 10.19 -14.07 -22.61
C PHE A 272 11.63 -14.26 -22.14
N SER A 273 12.60 -13.96 -23.00
CA SER A 273 14.01 -13.98 -22.61
C SER A 273 14.31 -12.81 -21.66
N VAL A 274 15.06 -13.06 -20.60
CA VAL A 274 15.55 -12.01 -19.70
C VAL A 274 16.48 -11.04 -20.44
N ASP A 275 17.26 -11.52 -21.41
CA ASP A 275 18.07 -10.65 -22.25
C ASP A 275 17.20 -9.80 -23.19
N GLU A 276 16.11 -10.36 -23.73
CA GLU A 276 15.15 -9.56 -24.51
C GLU A 276 14.52 -8.46 -23.65
N ILE A 277 14.18 -8.75 -22.40
CA ILE A 277 13.69 -7.75 -21.44
C ILE A 277 14.76 -6.69 -21.16
N ARG A 278 16.01 -7.12 -20.91
CA ARG A 278 17.15 -6.24 -20.60
C ARG A 278 17.43 -5.24 -21.71
N TYR A 279 17.45 -5.69 -22.96
CA TYR A 279 17.83 -4.89 -24.13
C TYR A 279 16.64 -4.27 -24.87
N SER A 280 15.41 -4.36 -24.33
CA SER A 280 14.24 -3.78 -24.98
C SER A 280 14.18 -2.25 -24.99
N PRO A 281 14.64 -1.50 -23.96
CA PRO A 281 14.68 -0.05 -24.04
C PRO A 281 15.65 0.41 -25.14
N GLN A 282 15.31 1.48 -25.87
CA GLN A 282 16.08 1.91 -27.05
C GLN A 282 17.42 2.56 -26.71
N ASN A 283 17.47 3.33 -25.62
CA ASN A 283 18.59 4.21 -25.30
C ASN A 283 19.39 3.76 -24.06
N ARG A 284 19.03 2.62 -23.47
CA ARG A 284 19.69 2.08 -22.28
C ARG A 284 19.38 0.59 -22.12
N GLU A 285 20.11 -0.05 -21.22
CA GLU A 285 19.70 -1.36 -20.70
C GLU A 285 18.76 -1.18 -19.51
N MET A 286 17.83 -2.12 -19.35
CA MET A 286 16.99 -2.20 -18.17
C MET A 286 17.83 -2.66 -16.97
N GLU A 287 17.68 -1.97 -15.83
CA GLU A 287 18.33 -2.34 -14.57
C GLU A 287 17.63 -3.56 -13.96
N MET A 288 18.08 -4.73 -14.40
CA MET A 288 17.48 -6.03 -14.04
C MET A 288 17.58 -6.35 -12.53
N SER A 289 18.43 -5.66 -11.76
CA SER A 289 18.43 -5.77 -10.30
C SER A 289 17.30 -4.97 -9.62
N LYS A 290 16.62 -4.11 -10.39
CA LYS A 290 15.59 -3.18 -9.91
C LYS A 290 14.31 -3.24 -10.75
N VAL A 291 13.90 -4.40 -11.23
CA VAL A 291 12.57 -4.58 -11.84
C VAL A 291 11.48 -4.19 -10.84
N ARG A 292 10.41 -3.52 -11.28
CA ARG A 292 9.36 -2.97 -10.40
C ARG A 292 7.94 -3.37 -10.77
N VAL A 293 7.66 -3.46 -12.07
CA VAL A 293 6.30 -3.70 -12.55
C VAL A 293 6.34 -4.74 -13.65
N LEU A 294 5.46 -5.72 -13.55
CA LEU A 294 5.06 -6.60 -14.64
C LEU A 294 3.57 -6.39 -14.85
N MET A 295 3.14 -6.09 -16.07
CA MET A 295 1.75 -5.80 -16.39
C MET A 295 1.30 -6.61 -17.60
N LEU A 296 0.11 -7.20 -17.50
CA LEU A 296 -0.57 -7.92 -18.56
C LEU A 296 -1.86 -7.17 -18.89
N PHE A 297 -2.01 -6.69 -20.12
CA PHE A 297 -3.15 -5.85 -20.48
C PHE A 297 -3.54 -5.99 -21.94
N ARG A 298 -4.76 -5.58 -22.26
CA ARG A 298 -5.24 -5.49 -23.64
C ARG A 298 -4.85 -4.15 -24.27
N PRO A 299 -4.19 -4.11 -25.43
CA PRO A 299 -3.70 -2.87 -26.02
C PRO A 299 -4.81 -1.98 -26.61
N GLN A 300 -6.05 -2.49 -26.71
CA GLN A 300 -7.20 -1.80 -27.29
C GLN A 300 -8.46 -2.05 -26.45
N PRO A 301 -9.47 -1.16 -26.52
CA PRO A 301 -10.79 -1.42 -25.96
C PRO A 301 -11.37 -2.70 -26.55
N SER A 302 -12.00 -3.53 -25.73
CA SER A 302 -12.51 -4.85 -26.14
C SER A 302 -13.68 -5.28 -25.26
N PRO A 303 -14.55 -6.20 -25.68
CA PRO A 303 -15.57 -6.77 -24.79
C PRO A 303 -14.96 -7.34 -23.52
N THR A 304 -15.68 -7.34 -22.41
CA THR A 304 -15.21 -7.94 -21.16
C THR A 304 -14.95 -9.43 -21.34
N GLU A 305 -13.80 -9.90 -20.90
CA GLU A 305 -13.36 -11.30 -21.01
C GLU A 305 -12.74 -11.73 -19.67
N THR A 306 -12.68 -13.02 -19.40
CA THR A 306 -12.02 -13.53 -18.19
C THR A 306 -10.75 -14.27 -18.59
N ILE A 307 -9.68 -14.11 -17.81
CA ILE A 307 -8.49 -14.95 -17.86
C ILE A 307 -8.11 -15.41 -16.46
N TYR A 308 -7.32 -16.48 -16.35
CA TYR A 308 -6.76 -16.93 -15.07
C TYR A 308 -5.24 -16.95 -15.16
N VAL A 309 -4.58 -16.19 -14.29
CA VAL A 309 -3.12 -16.29 -14.11
C VAL A 309 -2.86 -17.35 -13.06
N ASP A 310 -2.12 -18.41 -13.41
CA ASP A 310 -1.82 -19.52 -12.50
C ASP A 310 -0.42 -19.43 -11.90
N LYS A 311 0.59 -19.06 -12.71
CA LYS A 311 1.97 -18.99 -12.23
C LYS A 311 2.79 -17.98 -13.03
N VAL A 312 3.67 -17.28 -12.32
CA VAL A 312 4.69 -16.39 -12.89
C VAL A 312 6.01 -16.69 -12.21
N TRP A 313 7.05 -17.05 -12.97
CA TRP A 313 8.37 -17.39 -12.41
C TRP A 313 9.51 -17.10 -13.38
N LEU A 314 10.73 -17.08 -12.84
CA LEU A 314 11.97 -17.04 -13.60
C LEU A 314 12.69 -18.38 -13.56
N ASP A 315 13.44 -18.72 -14.61
CA ASP A 315 14.35 -19.88 -14.68
C ASP A 315 15.74 -19.53 -15.22
#